data_AF-A0A1V3X5R8-F1
#
_entry.id   AF-A0A1V3X5R8-F1
#
_cell.length_a   1.000
_cell.length_b   1.000
_cell.length_c   1.000
_cell.angle_alpha   90.00
_cell.angle_beta   90.00
_cell.angle_gamma   90.00
#
_symmetry.space_group_name_H-M   'P 1'
#
loop_
_entity.id
_entity.type
_entity.pdbx_description
1 polymer ?
#
loop_
_entity_poly.entity_id
_entity_poly.type
_entity_poly.pdbx_seq_one_letter_code
_entity_poly.pdbx_strand_id
1 'polypeptide(L)'
;MKAIHFISGLPRSGSTLLAALLRQNPRFQAGMSGPLAGLFGALLDEMSGRNEFSVFIDDAKRERILRGLFDDFYADSTAEVIFDTNRGWCAWMPAIARLFPEAKVIACVRELQWVVDSIERLIQRNVFSPSSIFNYSAGGTVFSRATSVVAPDGMVGGPTMPCGRHATERNGIDFCCCSTKP
;
A
#
# COMPACT_ATOMS: atom_id res chain seq x y z
N MET A 1 14.06 10.08 15.67
CA MET A 1 13.41 9.66 14.41
C MET A 1 12.21 8.80 14.80
N LYS A 2 11.05 9.00 14.18
CA LYS A 2 9.84 8.21 14.48
C LYS A 2 9.99 6.82 13.87
N ALA A 3 9.47 5.78 14.52
CA ALA A 3 9.49 4.44 13.95
C ALA A 3 8.47 4.37 12.81
N ILE A 4 8.89 3.96 11.62
CA ILE A 4 8.01 3.88 10.44
C ILE A 4 7.74 2.42 10.10
N HIS A 5 6.46 2.10 9.98
CA HIS A 5 5.93 0.81 9.57
C HIS A 5 4.93 1.01 8.45
N PHE A 6 4.65 -0.06 7.71
CA PHE A 6 3.83 0.01 6.51
C PHE A 6 2.68 -0.98 6.60
N ILE A 7 1.50 -0.54 6.16
CA ILE A 7 0.34 -1.40 5.97
C ILE A 7 0.08 -1.50 4.47
N SER A 8 0.04 -2.73 3.98
CA SER A 8 -0.28 -3.07 2.60
C SER A 8 -1.35 -4.15 2.55
N GLY A 9 -1.82 -4.50 1.37
CA GLY A 9 -2.81 -5.54 1.17
C GLY A 9 -3.70 -5.27 -0.04
N LEU A 10 -4.44 -6.30 -0.44
CA LEU A 10 -5.47 -6.15 -1.45
C LEU A 10 -6.55 -5.18 -0.95
N PRO A 11 -7.09 -4.29 -1.79
CA PRO A 11 -8.26 -3.51 -1.42
C PRO A 11 -9.36 -4.42 -0.89
N ARG A 12 -10.10 -3.95 0.13
CA ARG A 12 -11.17 -4.73 0.81
C ARG A 12 -10.69 -5.92 1.65
N SER A 13 -9.40 -5.98 2.00
CA SER A 13 -8.84 -6.99 2.93
C SER A 13 -8.74 -6.54 4.39
N GLY A 14 -9.29 -5.37 4.74
CA GLY A 14 -9.37 -4.89 6.12
C GLY A 14 -8.26 -3.94 6.58
N SER A 15 -7.44 -3.40 5.68
CA SER A 15 -6.39 -2.42 6.02
C SER A 15 -6.93 -1.17 6.72
N THR A 16 -8.09 -0.66 6.31
CA THR A 16 -8.76 0.47 6.99
C THR A 16 -9.22 0.12 8.40
N LEU A 17 -9.72 -1.10 8.62
CA LEU A 17 -10.13 -1.57 9.94
C LEU A 17 -8.90 -1.70 10.85
N LEU A 18 -7.81 -2.28 10.33
CA LEU A 18 -6.55 -2.38 11.06
C LEU A 18 -6.00 -0.99 11.44
N ALA A 19 -5.97 -0.04 10.50
CA ALA A 19 -5.56 1.33 10.79
C ALA A 19 -6.44 1.99 11.85
N ALA A 20 -7.77 1.75 11.81
CA ALA A 20 -8.70 2.26 12.82
C ALA A 20 -8.44 1.67 14.21
N LEU A 21 -8.07 0.39 14.30
CA LEU A 21 -7.67 -0.25 15.56
C LEU A 21 -6.35 0.32 16.09
N LEU A 22 -5.33 0.44 15.23
CA LEU A 22 -4.01 0.97 15.62
C LEU A 22 -4.10 2.41 16.15
N ARG A 23 -4.92 3.25 15.53
CA ARG A 23 -5.14 4.65 15.94
C ARG A 23 -5.81 4.79 17.31
N GLN A 24 -6.33 3.72 17.90
CA GLN A 24 -6.84 3.77 19.29
C GLN A 24 -5.71 3.97 20.31
N ASN A 25 -4.46 3.63 19.96
CA ASN A 25 -3.29 3.92 20.78
C ASN A 25 -2.75 5.33 20.45
N PRO A 26 -2.69 6.27 21.41
CA PRO A 26 -2.21 7.63 21.14
C PRO A 26 -0.74 7.69 20.71
N ARG A 27 0.05 6.63 20.96
CA ARG A 27 1.44 6.54 20.48
C ARG A 27 1.54 6.25 18.99
N PHE A 28 0.44 5.83 18.35
CA PHE A 28 0.41 5.35 16.98
C PHE A 28 -0.36 6.30 16.07
N GLN A 29 0.25 6.65 14.94
CA GLN A 29 -0.44 7.27 13.82
C GLN A 29 -0.70 6.20 12.76
N ALA A 30 -1.97 6.00 12.42
CA ALA A 30 -2.38 5.11 11.32
C ALA A 30 -3.59 5.73 10.61
N GLY A 31 -3.68 5.54 9.29
CA GLY A 31 -4.73 6.15 8.48
C GLY A 31 -5.14 5.30 7.28
N MET A 32 -6.07 5.81 6.49
CA MET A 32 -6.38 5.25 5.17
C MET A 32 -5.22 5.48 4.20
N SER A 33 -5.34 4.93 2.99
CA SER A 33 -4.27 5.03 2.00
C SER A 33 -3.89 6.49 1.69
N GLY A 34 -2.63 6.83 1.92
CA GLY A 34 -2.10 8.18 1.75
C GLY A 34 -1.45 8.42 0.37
N PRO A 35 -1.16 9.69 0.03
CA PRO A 35 -0.48 10.06 -1.21
C PRO A 35 1.04 9.76 -1.18
N LEU A 36 1.59 9.46 0.00
CA LEU A 36 3.03 9.32 0.23
C LEU A 36 3.69 8.29 -0.68
N ALA A 37 3.08 7.13 -0.87
CA ALA A 37 3.59 6.10 -1.79
C ALA A 37 3.61 6.58 -3.26
N GLY A 38 2.65 7.42 -3.65
CA GLY A 38 2.63 8.02 -4.99
C GLY A 38 3.75 9.04 -5.19
N LEU A 39 3.98 9.90 -4.18
CA LEU A 39 5.11 10.84 -4.16
C LEU A 39 6.45 10.10 -4.19
N PHE A 40 6.59 9.05 -3.38
CA PHE A 40 7.77 8.20 -3.33
C PHE A 40 8.08 7.56 -4.69
N GLY A 41 7.06 7.00 -5.36
CA GLY A 41 7.20 6.45 -6.70
C GLY A 41 7.61 7.48 -7.73
N ALA A 42 6.96 8.65 -7.73
CA ALA A 42 7.28 9.73 -8.66
C ALA A 42 8.73 10.24 -8.48
N LEU A 43 9.20 10.40 -7.24
CA LEU A 43 10.58 10.79 -6.98
C LEU A 43 11.58 9.72 -7.44
N LEU A 44 11.29 8.44 -7.22
CA LEU A 44 12.13 7.35 -7.72
C LEU A 44 12.23 7.38 -9.25
N ASP A 45 11.11 7.58 -9.94
CA ASP A 45 11.07 7.66 -11.40
C ASP A 45 11.85 8.88 -11.92
N GLU A 46 11.71 10.05 -11.29
CA GLU A 46 12.40 11.28 -11.70
C GLU A 46 13.91 11.30 -11.36
N MET A 47 14.33 10.54 -10.33
CA MET A 47 15.75 10.36 -10.00
C MET A 47 16.40 9.19 -10.76
N SER A 48 15.62 8.48 -11.57
CA SER A 48 16.08 7.38 -12.44
C SER A 48 16.72 7.91 -13.71
N GLY A 49 17.30 7.01 -14.52
CA GLY A 49 17.86 7.32 -15.84
C GLY A 49 16.90 7.95 -16.84
N ARG A 50 15.60 8.06 -16.51
CA ARG A 50 14.62 8.85 -17.28
C ARG A 50 14.97 10.34 -17.32
N ASN A 51 15.70 10.82 -16.32
CA ASN A 51 16.18 12.19 -16.25
C ASN A 51 17.65 12.26 -16.66
N GLU A 52 17.97 13.08 -17.67
CA GLU A 52 19.32 13.30 -18.19
C GLU A 52 20.29 13.80 -17.10
N PHE A 53 19.77 14.41 -16.04
CA PHE A 53 20.53 14.90 -14.89
C PHE A 53 20.67 13.88 -13.74
N SER A 54 20.11 12.68 -13.87
CA SER A 54 20.17 11.63 -12.84
C SER A 54 21.60 11.20 -12.47
N VAL A 55 22.56 11.42 -13.36
CA VAL A 55 24.01 11.19 -13.15
C VAL A 55 24.56 12.05 -12.01
N PHE A 56 23.96 13.22 -11.75
CA PHE A 56 24.37 14.11 -10.65
C PHE A 56 23.83 13.69 -9.28
N ILE A 57 22.91 12.72 -9.26
CA ILE A 57 22.29 12.19 -8.06
C ILE A 57 22.96 10.85 -7.76
N ASP A 58 23.73 10.81 -6.67
CA ASP A 58 24.25 9.55 -6.13
C ASP A 58 23.19 8.85 -5.26
N ASP A 59 23.39 7.57 -4.96
CA ASP A 59 22.43 6.80 -4.16
C ASP A 59 22.26 7.34 -2.74
N ALA A 60 23.30 7.95 -2.17
CA ALA A 60 23.20 8.56 -0.85
C ALA A 60 22.28 9.79 -0.87
N LYS A 61 22.30 10.61 -1.94
CA LYS A 61 21.36 11.71 -2.16
C LYS A 61 19.94 11.18 -2.37
N ARG A 62 19.77 10.13 -3.19
CA ARG A 62 18.46 9.48 -3.38
C ARG A 62 17.87 9.06 -2.04
N GLU A 63 18.65 8.35 -1.23
CA GLU A 63 18.21 7.91 0.10
C GLU A 63 17.86 9.07 1.02
N ARG A 64 18.68 10.13 1.05
CA ARG A 64 18.39 11.32 1.88
C ARG A 64 17.12 12.03 1.46
N ILE A 65 16.89 12.20 0.15
CA ILE A 65 15.67 12.81 -0.38
C ILE A 65 14.46 11.97 -0.01
N LEU A 66 14.54 10.65 -0.22
CA LEU A 66 13.44 9.74 0.10
C LEU A 66 13.16 9.68 1.60
N ARG A 67 14.18 9.69 2.47
CA ARG A 67 14.00 9.80 3.93
C ARG A 67 13.34 11.13 4.32
N GLY A 68 13.85 12.23 3.77
CA GLY A 68 13.31 13.58 4.01
C GLY A 68 11.84 13.69 3.66
N LEU A 69 11.40 13.03 2.58
CA LEU A 69 9.97 12.97 2.23
C LEU A 69 9.10 12.43 3.38
N PHE A 70 9.54 11.38 4.08
CA PHE A 70 8.78 10.86 5.23
C PHE A 70 8.85 11.79 6.43
N ASP A 71 10.04 12.32 6.73
CA ASP A 71 10.24 13.22 7.87
C ASP A 71 9.38 14.49 7.73
N ASP A 72 9.35 15.08 6.53
CA ASP A 72 8.58 16.27 6.22
C ASP A 72 7.07 15.99 6.17
N PHE A 73 6.65 14.88 5.55
CA PHE A 73 5.23 14.53 5.46
C PHE A 73 4.58 14.28 6.82
N TYR A 74 5.35 13.76 7.79
CA TYR A 74 4.88 13.49 9.15
C TYR A 74 5.41 14.49 10.18
N ALA A 75 5.94 15.65 9.77
CA ALA A 75 6.56 16.63 10.67
C ALA A 75 5.65 16.99 11.86
N ASP A 76 4.38 17.26 11.59
CA ASP A 76 3.39 17.70 12.59
C ASP A 76 2.86 16.58 13.50
N SER A 77 3.23 15.32 13.23
CA SER A 77 2.75 14.20 14.05
C SER A 77 3.46 14.14 15.40
N THR A 78 2.70 13.96 16.47
CA THR A 78 3.25 13.70 17.81
C THR A 78 3.42 12.22 18.12
N ALA A 79 3.01 11.33 17.21
CA ALA A 79 3.11 9.89 17.40
C ALA A 79 4.56 9.39 17.37
N GLU A 80 4.86 8.38 18.19
CA GLU A 80 6.16 7.73 18.24
C GLU A 80 6.32 6.71 17.10
N VAL A 81 5.22 6.06 16.70
CA VAL A 81 5.17 5.04 15.66
C VAL A 81 4.16 5.45 14.59
N ILE A 82 4.60 5.43 13.34
CA ILE A 82 3.80 5.77 12.17
C ILE A 82 3.56 4.51 11.34
N PHE A 83 2.31 4.30 10.95
CA PHE A 83 1.90 3.28 9.99
C PHE A 83 1.40 3.96 8.72
N ASP A 84 2.23 4.01 7.68
CA ASP A 84 1.75 4.47 6.38
C ASP A 84 1.03 3.34 5.64
N THR A 85 -0.16 3.63 5.12
CA THR A 85 -0.99 2.64 4.44
C THR A 85 -0.92 2.89 2.94
N ASN A 86 -0.41 1.93 2.18
CA ASN A 86 -0.55 1.92 0.72
C ASN A 86 -0.18 0.54 0.17
N ARG A 87 -0.97 0.03 -0.78
CA ARG A 87 -0.64 -1.24 -1.46
C ARG A 87 0.70 -1.17 -2.21
N GLY A 88 1.03 0.02 -2.72
CA GLY A 88 2.25 0.28 -3.50
C GLY A 88 3.54 -0.04 -2.76
N TRP A 89 3.56 -0.02 -1.42
CA TRP A 89 4.78 -0.31 -0.65
C TRP A 89 5.35 -1.70 -0.90
N CYS A 90 4.51 -2.66 -1.30
CA CYS A 90 4.97 -3.99 -1.69
C CYS A 90 5.87 -3.97 -2.94
N ALA A 91 5.78 -2.94 -3.80
CA ALA A 91 6.65 -2.80 -4.97
C ALA A 91 8.09 -2.39 -4.59
N TRP A 92 8.26 -1.68 -3.47
CA TRP A 92 9.54 -1.05 -3.10
C TRP A 92 10.14 -1.63 -1.81
N MET A 93 9.83 -2.87 -1.45
CA MET A 93 10.35 -3.49 -0.23
C MET A 93 11.89 -3.43 -0.09
N PRO A 94 12.70 -3.66 -1.14
CA PRO A 94 14.16 -3.51 -1.01
C PRO A 94 14.59 -2.08 -0.66
N ALA A 95 13.90 -1.08 -1.21
CA ALA A 95 14.15 0.32 -0.89
C ALA A 95 13.74 0.61 0.56
N ILE A 96 12.57 0.15 0.98
CA ILE A 96 12.11 0.28 2.37
C ILE A 96 13.10 -0.37 3.34
N ALA A 97 13.65 -1.55 3.02
CA ALA A 97 14.58 -2.25 3.91
C ALA A 97 15.85 -1.44 4.16
N ARG A 98 16.32 -0.75 3.11
CA ARG A 98 17.51 0.11 3.18
C ARG A 98 17.22 1.44 3.87
N LEU A 99 16.04 2.02 3.63
CA LEU A 99 15.63 3.28 4.24
C LEU A 99 15.19 3.10 5.71
N PHE A 100 14.55 2.01 6.06
CA PHE A 100 14.02 1.79 7.41
C PHE A 100 14.30 0.34 7.82
N PRO A 101 15.52 0.06 8.33
CA PRO A 101 15.93 -1.31 8.66
C PRO A 101 15.05 -1.98 9.72
N GLU A 102 14.45 -1.19 10.63
CA GLU A 102 13.54 -1.69 11.67
C GLU A 102 12.05 -1.64 11.24
N ALA A 103 11.76 -1.29 9.98
CA ALA A 103 10.39 -1.24 9.51
C ALA A 103 9.76 -2.64 9.50
N LYS A 104 8.46 -2.66 9.78
CA LYS A 104 7.62 -3.85 9.65
C LYS A 104 6.57 -3.58 8.59
N VAL A 105 6.28 -4.57 7.76
CA VAL A 105 5.21 -4.49 6.75
C VAL A 105 4.11 -5.46 7.15
N ILE A 106 2.92 -4.91 7.41
CA ILE A 106 1.72 -5.67 7.70
C ILE A 106 0.91 -5.80 6.42
N ALA A 107 0.79 -7.02 5.89
CA ALA A 107 -0.02 -7.30 4.73
C ALA A 107 -1.40 -7.84 5.15
N CYS A 108 -2.44 -7.05 4.93
CA CYS A 108 -3.82 -7.49 5.08
C CYS A 108 -4.20 -8.39 3.91
N VAL A 109 -4.51 -9.65 4.21
CA VAL A 109 -4.89 -10.66 3.23
C VAL A 109 -6.30 -11.17 3.49
N ARG A 110 -7.00 -11.48 2.40
CA ARG A 110 -8.35 -12.04 2.40
C ARG A 110 -8.49 -12.92 1.17
N GLU A 111 -9.30 -13.97 1.28
CA GLU A 111 -9.60 -14.84 0.14
C GLU A 111 -10.18 -14.02 -1.02
N LEU A 112 -9.67 -14.29 -2.23
CA LEU A 112 -9.99 -13.50 -3.42
C LEU A 112 -11.49 -13.46 -3.71
N GLN A 113 -12.18 -14.60 -3.54
CA GLN A 113 -13.64 -14.70 -3.71
C GLN A 113 -14.42 -13.69 -2.85
N TRP A 114 -13.98 -13.45 -1.61
CA TRP A 114 -14.63 -12.50 -0.71
C TRP A 114 -14.29 -11.03 -1.04
N VAL A 115 -13.12 -10.79 -1.64
CA VAL A 115 -12.76 -9.47 -2.17
C VAL A 115 -13.66 -9.13 -3.35
N VAL A 116 -13.82 -10.05 -4.30
CA VAL A 116 -14.70 -9.87 -5.47
C VAL A 116 -16.16 -9.69 -5.04
N ASP A 117 -16.67 -10.54 -4.14
CA ASP A 117 -18.03 -10.40 -3.60
C ASP A 117 -18.24 -9.04 -2.91
N SER A 118 -17.28 -8.59 -2.09
CA SER A 118 -17.39 -7.28 -1.44
C SER A 118 -17.46 -6.12 -2.43
N ILE A 119 -16.79 -6.22 -3.58
CA ILE A 119 -16.81 -5.19 -4.62
C ILE A 119 -18.16 -5.22 -5.34
N GLU A 120 -18.65 -6.40 -5.72
CA GLU A 120 -19.93 -6.55 -6.40
C GLU A 120 -21.09 -6.04 -5.52
N ARG A 121 -21.11 -6.39 -4.23
CA ARG A 121 -22.10 -5.88 -3.27
C ARG A 121 -22.02 -4.36 -3.05
N LEU A 122 -20.87 -3.73 -3.33
CA LEU A 122 -20.74 -2.28 -3.28
C LEU A 122 -21.35 -1.63 -4.54
N ILE A 123 -21.11 -2.21 -5.72
CA ILE A 123 -21.67 -1.74 -6.99
C ILE A 123 -23.19 -1.84 -6.98
N GLN A 124 -23.74 -2.97 -6.51
CA GLN A 124 -25.17 -3.18 -6.40
C GLN A 124 -25.86 -2.19 -5.45
N ARG A 125 -25.14 -1.69 -4.43
CA ARG A 125 -25.64 -0.64 -3.55
C ARG A 125 -25.54 0.75 -4.18
N ASN A 126 -24.49 1.01 -4.94
CA ASN A 126 -24.20 2.30 -5.56
C ASN A 126 -24.63 2.33 -7.03
N VAL A 127 -25.89 1.99 -7.30
CA VAL A 127 -26.43 1.78 -8.66
C VAL A 127 -26.22 3.00 -9.57
N PHE A 128 -26.30 4.22 -9.03
CA PHE A 128 -26.20 5.47 -9.80
C PHE A 128 -24.80 6.10 -9.77
N SER A 129 -23.80 5.45 -9.19
CA SER A 129 -22.45 6.01 -9.03
C SER A 129 -21.41 5.02 -9.55
N PRO A 130 -21.05 5.12 -10.84
CA PRO A 130 -20.03 4.29 -11.44
C PRO A 130 -18.72 4.36 -10.62
N SER A 131 -18.14 3.20 -10.35
CA SER A 131 -16.95 3.10 -9.51
C SER A 131 -15.69 3.44 -10.28
N SER A 132 -14.75 4.14 -9.62
CA SER A 132 -13.40 4.36 -10.13
C SER A 132 -12.62 3.06 -10.37
N ILE A 133 -12.99 1.96 -9.69
CA ILE A 133 -12.39 0.62 -9.90
C ILE A 133 -12.58 0.14 -11.34
N PHE A 134 -13.68 0.54 -11.99
CA PHE A 134 -14.00 0.15 -13.37
C PHE A 134 -13.92 1.34 -14.32
N ASN A 135 -13.04 2.30 -14.03
CA ASN A 135 -12.86 3.52 -14.83
C ASN A 135 -14.17 4.26 -15.12
N TYR A 136 -15.07 4.32 -14.13
CA TYR A 136 -16.39 4.94 -14.23
C TYR A 136 -17.30 4.36 -15.32
N SER A 137 -17.04 3.13 -15.76
CA SER A 137 -17.93 2.42 -16.67
C SER A 137 -19.26 2.10 -15.97
N ALA A 138 -20.36 2.56 -16.57
CA ALA A 138 -21.72 2.35 -16.07
C ALA A 138 -22.31 0.96 -16.44
N GLY A 139 -21.62 0.20 -17.31
CA GLY A 139 -22.09 -1.06 -17.86
C GLY A 139 -21.23 -2.28 -17.48
N GLY A 140 -21.72 -3.47 -17.84
CA GLY A 140 -21.00 -4.73 -17.70
C GLY A 140 -21.79 -5.79 -16.94
N THR A 141 -21.36 -7.05 -17.08
CA THR A 141 -21.91 -8.18 -16.32
C THR A 141 -21.10 -8.42 -15.05
N VAL A 142 -21.65 -9.18 -14.11
CA VAL A 142 -20.90 -9.65 -12.94
C VAL A 142 -19.61 -10.35 -13.39
N PHE A 143 -19.70 -11.14 -14.46
CA PHE A 143 -18.55 -11.85 -15.03
C PHE A 143 -17.48 -10.91 -15.59
N SER A 144 -17.84 -9.91 -16.39
CA SER A 144 -16.85 -8.98 -16.94
C SER A 144 -16.18 -8.17 -15.83
N ARG A 145 -16.93 -7.74 -14.81
CA ARG A 145 -16.38 -7.02 -13.65
C ARG A 145 -15.45 -7.90 -12.82
N ALA A 146 -15.87 -9.11 -12.48
CA ALA A 146 -15.04 -10.06 -11.76
C ALA A 146 -13.73 -10.34 -12.51
N THR A 147 -13.81 -10.51 -13.84
CA THR A 147 -12.64 -10.70 -14.72
C THR A 147 -11.70 -9.51 -14.68
N SER A 148 -12.21 -8.27 -14.77
CA SER A 148 -11.39 -7.06 -14.66
C SER A 148 -10.72 -6.90 -13.30
N VAL A 149 -11.34 -7.32 -12.19
CA VAL A 149 -10.71 -7.25 -10.86
C VAL A 149 -9.51 -8.19 -10.77
N VAL A 150 -9.62 -9.41 -11.33
CA VAL A 150 -8.57 -10.44 -11.25
C VAL A 150 -7.57 -10.39 -12.40
N ALA A 151 -7.77 -9.49 -13.37
CA ALA A 151 -6.89 -9.35 -14.51
C ALA A 151 -5.45 -8.98 -14.10
N PRO A 152 -4.43 -9.28 -14.93
CA PRO A 152 -3.03 -8.95 -14.65
C PRO A 152 -2.76 -7.45 -14.44
N ASP A 153 -3.51 -6.60 -15.12
CA ASP A 153 -3.54 -5.13 -14.98
C ASP A 153 -4.62 -4.66 -14.00
N GLY A 154 -5.41 -5.59 -13.49
CA GLY A 154 -6.50 -5.37 -12.56
C GLY A 154 -6.03 -5.17 -11.11
N MET A 155 -7.00 -5.14 -10.21
CA MET A 155 -6.77 -4.88 -8.79
C MET A 155 -5.84 -5.90 -8.13
N VAL A 156 -5.96 -7.18 -8.52
CA VAL A 156 -5.16 -8.29 -7.96
C VAL A 156 -3.77 -8.32 -8.57
N GLY A 157 -3.64 -8.00 -9.85
CA GLY A 157 -2.35 -8.00 -10.56
C GLY A 157 -1.44 -6.83 -10.17
N GLY A 158 -1.98 -5.81 -9.52
CA GLY A 158 -1.19 -4.74 -8.91
C GLY A 158 -0.23 -5.23 -7.82
N PRO A 159 0.68 -4.36 -7.34
CA PRO A 159 1.68 -4.72 -6.35
C PRO A 159 1.02 -5.14 -5.04
N THR A 160 0.86 -6.44 -4.87
CA THR A 160 0.36 -7.09 -3.67
C THR A 160 1.21 -8.34 -3.45
N MET A 161 1.58 -8.57 -2.19
CA MET A 161 2.46 -9.68 -1.87
C MET A 161 1.65 -10.98 -1.78
N PRO A 162 2.07 -12.06 -2.47
CA PRO A 162 1.53 -13.38 -2.21
C PRO A 162 2.00 -13.81 -0.81
N CYS A 163 1.08 -13.81 0.15
CA CYS A 163 1.36 -14.32 1.48
C CYS A 163 1.22 -15.85 1.49
N GLY A 164 2.35 -16.55 1.57
CA GLY A 164 2.37 -17.96 1.97
C GLY A 164 2.20 -18.08 3.49
N ARG A 165 1.72 -19.24 3.97
CA ARG A 165 1.38 -19.51 5.39
C ARG A 165 2.47 -19.20 6.44
N HIS A 166 3.71 -18.90 6.03
CA HIS A 166 4.87 -18.69 6.91
C HIS A 166 5.81 -17.57 6.45
N ALA A 167 5.31 -16.51 5.81
CA ALA A 167 6.18 -15.38 5.46
C ALA A 167 6.51 -14.54 6.72
N THR A 168 7.61 -14.87 7.40
CA THR A 168 8.09 -14.14 8.60
C THR A 168 9.10 -13.05 8.26
N GLU A 169 9.87 -13.22 7.18
CA GLU A 169 10.91 -12.26 6.77
C GLU A 169 11.10 -12.28 5.24
N ARG A 170 11.16 -11.10 4.61
CA ARG A 170 11.54 -10.94 3.19
C ARG A 170 12.38 -9.69 3.02
N ASN A 171 13.51 -9.82 2.33
CA ASN A 171 14.46 -8.73 2.09
C ASN A 171 14.95 -8.03 3.38
N GLY A 172 15.06 -8.77 4.49
CA GLY A 172 15.48 -8.23 5.79
C GLY A 172 14.43 -7.38 6.50
N ILE A 173 13.16 -7.44 6.07
CA ILE A 173 12.02 -6.78 6.73
C ILE A 173 11.15 -7.85 7.38
N ASP A 174 10.84 -7.61 8.66
CA ASP A 174 9.84 -8.35 9.43
C ASP A 174 8.45 -8.22 8.79
N PHE A 175 7.87 -9.36 8.40
CA PHE A 175 6.61 -9.42 7.66
C PHE A 175 5.52 -10.11 8.48
N CYS A 176 4.33 -9.50 8.51
CA CYS A 176 3.18 -10.08 9.18
C CYS A 176 1.96 -10.11 8.24
N CYS A 177 1.42 -11.30 8.01
CA CYS A 177 0.17 -11.45 7.27
C CYS A 177 -1.02 -11.43 8.23
N CYS A 178 -1.82 -10.37 8.14
CA CYS A 178 -3.07 -10.26 8.87
C CYS A 178 -4.20 -10.81 8.00
N SER A 179 -4.59 -12.07 8.23
CA SER A 179 -5.70 -12.69 7.52
C SER A 179 -7.01 -12.42 8.24
N THR A 180 -7.97 -11.83 7.54
CA THR A 180 -9.36 -11.80 8.00
C THR A 180 -10.03 -13.10 7.57
N LYS A 181 -10.03 -14.12 8.46
CA LYS A 181 -10.93 -15.26 8.27
C LYS A 181 -12.37 -14.76 8.49
N PRO A 182 -13.34 -15.18 7.66
CA PRO A 182 -14.75 -14.91 7.92
C PRO A 182 -15.21 -15.56 9.22
#